data_AF-A0A7W1I2Q0-F1
#
_entry.id   AF-A0A7W1I2Q0-F1
#
_cell.length_a   1.000
_cell.length_b   1.000
_cell.length_c   1.000
_cell.angle_alpha   90.00
_cell.angle_beta   90.00
_cell.angle_gamma   90.00
#
_symmetry.space_group_name_H-M   'P 1'
#
loop_
_entity.id
_entity.type
_entity.pdbx_description
1 polymer ?
#
loop_
_entity_poly.entity_id
_entity_poly.type
_entity_poly.pdbx_seq_one_letter_code
_entity_poly.pdbx_strand_id
1 'polypeptide(L)'
;MKPPTLQRWTVATLRRHLLARRFAVPKLQRNFVWDPGRAAKLLDSIYRDMPIGSLFVWEMDRKSAHLIRQATNVLPSFDGANKHVWFVIDGQQRLSVIHQAFEAEVRPNDAGREIDFGRLCYVVHPDLDQENVARIVYRKPVDREFVPLKDILAVDWRKRMPSRSKWFLAKIRDCRRRLLSYPVPIITVQSATLDEIGEVFIRVNSQGMRITSADRAIALMGNLDVRAMALELRQKVRDQVFNMGSIDPILMGFNLIAERQTIDGDPPKLEAMARKWSKKIKTHTDEKSKFKKVWHRYQEAFLNAVDYLHQ
;
A
#
# COMPACT_ATOMS: atom_id res chain seq x y z
N MET A 1 7.34 1.35 24.25
CA MET A 1 8.07 1.27 22.96
C MET A 1 9.55 1.63 23.12
N LYS A 2 10.49 0.89 22.49
CA LYS A 2 11.91 1.32 22.38
C LYS A 2 12.07 2.41 21.32
N PRO A 3 13.07 3.31 21.42
CA PRO A 3 13.34 4.29 20.35
C PRO A 3 13.50 3.61 18.97
N PRO A 4 12.96 4.20 17.89
CA PRO A 4 13.12 3.64 16.56
C PRO A 4 14.59 3.58 16.15
N THR A 5 14.97 2.52 15.44
CA THR A 5 16.31 2.36 14.88
C THR A 5 16.30 2.72 13.40
N LEU A 6 17.34 3.40 12.92
CA LEU A 6 17.52 3.72 11.51
C LEU A 6 18.57 2.79 10.90
N GLN A 7 18.19 2.09 9.83
CA GLN A 7 19.07 1.25 9.04
C GLN A 7 19.03 1.67 7.57
N ARG A 8 20.04 1.25 6.79
CA ARG A 8 20.06 1.45 5.34
C ARG A 8 20.08 0.10 4.66
N TRP A 9 19.06 -0.20 3.87
CA TRP A 9 19.01 -1.41 3.04
C TRP A 9 19.06 -1.01 1.58
N THR A 10 19.84 -1.71 0.77
CA THR A 10 19.79 -1.52 -0.67
C THR A 10 18.50 -2.10 -1.25
N VAL A 11 18.10 -1.67 -2.44
CA VAL A 11 17.00 -2.31 -3.19
C VAL A 11 17.24 -3.81 -3.38
N ALA A 12 18.49 -4.24 -3.60
CA ALA A 12 18.84 -5.66 -3.65
C ALA A 12 18.58 -6.38 -2.31
N THR A 13 18.93 -5.76 -1.17
CA THR A 13 18.62 -6.28 0.17
C THR A 13 17.12 -6.36 0.41
N LEU A 14 16.37 -5.32 0.03
CA LEU A 14 14.91 -5.30 0.11
C LEU A 14 14.29 -6.44 -0.70
N ARG A 15 14.74 -6.66 -1.93
CA ARG A 15 14.29 -7.78 -2.76
C ARG A 15 14.50 -9.12 -2.05
N ARG A 16 15.67 -9.35 -1.46
CA ARG A 16 15.95 -10.60 -0.73
C ARG A 16 14.97 -10.79 0.44
N HIS A 17 14.63 -9.74 1.18
CA HIS A 17 13.65 -9.81 2.26
C HIS A 17 12.21 -10.02 1.78
N LEU A 18 11.84 -9.43 0.63
CA LEU A 18 10.57 -9.66 -0.05
C LEU A 18 10.43 -11.12 -0.51
N LEU A 19 11.46 -11.67 -1.17
CA LEU A 19 11.49 -13.07 -1.60
C LEU A 19 11.47 -14.04 -0.41
N ALA A 20 12.11 -13.69 0.70
CA ALA A 20 12.03 -14.43 1.95
C ALA A 20 10.69 -14.23 2.70
N ARG A 21 9.74 -13.48 2.11
CA ARG A 21 8.38 -13.26 2.64
C ARG A 21 8.37 -12.70 4.07
N ARG A 22 9.31 -11.80 4.37
CA ARG A 22 9.48 -11.20 5.71
C ARG A 22 8.64 -9.94 5.94
N PHE A 23 8.05 -9.38 4.89
CA PHE A 23 7.18 -8.21 5.01
C PHE A 23 5.73 -8.64 5.15
N ALA A 24 5.04 -7.97 6.05
CA ALA A 24 3.61 -8.10 6.22
C ALA A 24 2.95 -6.72 6.11
N VAL A 25 1.73 -6.70 5.57
CA VAL A 25 0.93 -5.48 5.44
C VAL A 25 -0.24 -5.57 6.42
N PRO A 26 -0.39 -4.61 7.35
CA PRO A 26 -1.51 -4.61 8.29
C PRO A 26 -2.87 -4.50 7.58
N LYS A 27 -3.92 -5.09 8.16
CA LYS A 27 -5.30 -4.99 7.64
C LYS A 27 -5.80 -3.54 7.52
N LEU A 28 -5.25 -2.65 8.35
CA LEU A 28 -5.59 -1.23 8.43
C LEU A 28 -5.13 -0.43 7.20
N GLN A 29 -4.12 -0.90 6.46
CA GLN A 29 -3.59 -0.20 5.30
C GLN A 29 -4.48 -0.32 4.06
N ARG A 30 -4.45 0.72 3.23
CA ARG A 30 -5.18 0.79 1.97
C ARG A 30 -4.65 -0.25 0.97
N ASN A 31 -5.49 -0.61 0.00
CA ASN A 31 -5.04 -1.33 -1.18
C ASN A 31 -4.04 -0.48 -1.99
N PHE A 32 -3.43 -1.06 -3.02
CA PHE A 32 -2.54 -0.33 -3.90
C PHE A 32 -3.32 0.73 -4.70
N VAL A 33 -2.93 2.00 -4.65
CA VAL A 33 -3.70 3.11 -5.27
C VAL A 33 -2.92 3.88 -6.34
N TRP A 34 -1.63 3.60 -6.53
CA TRP A 34 -0.82 4.36 -7.47
C TRP A 34 -1.16 4.02 -8.92
N ASP A 35 -1.09 5.04 -9.79
CA ASP A 35 -1.12 4.86 -11.23
C ASP A 35 0.26 4.48 -11.79
N PRO A 36 0.34 4.01 -13.05
CA PRO A 36 1.61 3.57 -13.63
C PRO A 36 2.65 4.69 -13.82
N GLY A 37 2.20 5.94 -14.05
CA GLY A 37 3.09 7.08 -14.18
C GLY A 37 3.78 7.41 -12.85
N ARG A 38 3.05 7.34 -11.74
CA ARG A 38 3.60 7.49 -10.40
C ARG A 38 4.58 6.37 -10.04
N ALA A 39 4.29 5.14 -10.45
CA ALA A 39 5.22 4.01 -10.32
C ALA A 39 6.53 4.23 -11.09
N ALA A 40 6.45 4.69 -12.34
CA ALA A 40 7.63 5.01 -13.15
C ALA A 40 8.46 6.15 -12.53
N LYS A 41 7.82 7.23 -12.06
CA LYS A 41 8.49 8.36 -11.40
C LYS A 41 9.29 7.92 -10.17
N LEU A 42 8.77 7.03 -9.34
CA LEU A 42 9.50 6.50 -8.19
C LEU A 42 10.79 5.80 -8.61
N LEU A 43 10.72 4.93 -9.62
CA LEU A 43 11.89 4.19 -10.11
C LEU A 43 12.88 5.12 -10.83
N ASP A 44 12.38 6.17 -11.48
CA ASP A 44 13.23 7.24 -12.04
C ASP A 44 13.98 8.00 -10.93
N SER A 45 13.30 8.33 -9.83
CA SER A 45 13.93 8.94 -8.65
C SER A 45 15.01 8.02 -8.06
N ILE A 46 14.76 6.71 -7.96
CA ILE A 46 15.77 5.72 -7.52
C ILE A 46 16.97 5.72 -8.47
N TYR A 47 16.72 5.68 -9.79
CA TYR A 47 17.79 5.69 -10.79
C TYR A 47 18.67 6.95 -10.70
N ARG A 48 18.07 8.10 -10.37
CA ARG A 48 18.75 9.40 -10.24
C ARG A 48 19.32 9.69 -8.85
N ASP A 49 19.29 8.72 -7.94
CA ASP A 49 19.71 8.92 -6.54
C ASP A 49 18.92 10.03 -5.81
N MET A 50 17.69 10.31 -6.24
CA MET A 50 16.78 11.27 -5.59
C MET A 50 16.15 10.68 -4.33
N PRO A 51 15.80 11.49 -3.32
CA PRO A 51 15.19 11.00 -2.10
C PRO A 51 13.77 10.47 -2.37
N ILE A 52 13.53 9.20 -2.02
CA ILE A 52 12.19 8.58 -2.10
C ILE A 52 11.49 8.49 -0.75
N GLY A 53 12.07 9.07 0.30
CA GLY A 53 11.66 8.93 1.70
C GLY A 53 12.13 7.62 2.35
N SER A 54 11.79 7.41 3.62
CA SER A 54 12.09 6.18 4.37
C SER A 54 10.96 5.16 4.30
N LEU A 55 11.24 3.88 4.51
CA LEU A 55 10.22 2.89 4.88
C LEU A 55 10.14 2.83 6.41
N PHE A 56 8.93 2.89 6.95
CA PHE A 56 8.71 2.70 8.38
C PHE A 56 8.14 1.32 8.61
N VAL A 57 8.83 0.52 9.42
CA VAL A 57 8.44 -0.86 9.71
C VAL A 57 8.39 -1.12 11.20
N TRP A 58 7.48 -2.00 11.61
CA TRP A 58 7.45 -2.55 12.96
C TRP A 58 7.88 -4.00 12.93
N GLU A 59 8.94 -4.32 13.67
CA GLU A 59 9.42 -5.67 13.82
C GLU A 59 8.66 -6.37 14.95
N MET A 60 8.01 -7.48 14.62
CA MET A 60 7.19 -8.26 15.55
C MET A 60 7.79 -9.63 15.81
N ASP A 61 7.49 -10.15 17.00
CA ASP A 61 7.67 -11.55 17.33
C ASP A 61 6.49 -12.40 16.79
N ARG A 62 6.70 -13.73 16.68
CA ARG A 62 5.71 -14.67 16.11
C ARG A 62 4.34 -14.65 16.81
N LYS A 63 4.24 -14.18 18.05
CA LYS A 63 3.01 -14.25 18.88
C LYS A 63 1.90 -13.32 18.39
N SER A 64 2.25 -12.31 17.60
CA SER A 64 1.32 -11.25 17.19
C SER A 64 0.78 -11.44 15.75
N ALA A 65 0.93 -12.65 15.20
CA ALA A 65 0.59 -13.01 13.83
C ALA A 65 -0.91 -13.06 13.48
N HIS A 66 -1.81 -12.84 14.44
CA HIS A 66 -3.27 -12.80 14.22
C HIS A 66 -3.76 -11.44 13.70
N LEU A 67 -2.91 -10.40 13.73
CA LEU A 67 -3.24 -9.02 13.33
C LEU A 67 -3.05 -8.75 11.82
N ILE A 68 -2.82 -9.82 11.05
CA ILE A 68 -2.25 -9.76 9.71
C ILE A 68 -3.33 -9.91 8.63
N ARG A 69 -3.13 -9.21 7.50
CA ARG A 69 -3.84 -9.47 6.26
C ARG A 69 -3.13 -10.60 5.51
N GLN A 70 -3.81 -11.71 5.25
CA GLN A 70 -3.22 -12.85 4.53
C GLN A 70 -2.93 -12.56 3.04
N ALA A 71 -3.57 -11.56 2.43
CA ALA A 71 -3.41 -11.28 1.00
C ALA A 71 -3.30 -9.78 0.71
N THR A 72 -2.17 -9.35 0.18
CA THR A 72 -2.05 -8.14 -0.63
C THR A 72 -1.88 -8.54 -2.08
N ASN A 73 -2.69 -8.01 -2.99
CA ASN A 73 -2.62 -8.39 -4.40
C ASN A 73 -1.30 -7.98 -5.08
N VAL A 74 -0.43 -7.21 -4.43
CA VAL A 74 0.79 -6.64 -5.03
C VAL A 74 2.08 -7.08 -4.34
N LEU A 75 2.06 -7.40 -3.05
CA LEU A 75 3.21 -7.92 -2.29
C LEU A 75 2.95 -9.39 -1.91
N PRO A 76 3.99 -10.24 -1.84
CA PRO A 76 3.81 -11.64 -1.48
C PRO A 76 3.27 -11.76 -0.05
N SER A 77 2.42 -12.74 0.21
CA SER A 77 1.94 -13.00 1.57
C SER A 77 3.12 -13.34 2.48
N PHE A 78 3.10 -12.90 3.73
CA PHE A 78 4.19 -13.20 4.67
C PHE A 78 4.30 -14.71 4.94
N ASP A 79 5.49 -15.16 5.34
CA ASP A 79 5.71 -16.51 5.88
C ASP A 79 5.89 -16.43 7.41
N GLY A 80 4.94 -17.02 8.14
CA GLY A 80 4.93 -17.08 9.60
C GLY A 80 6.04 -17.93 10.22
N ALA A 81 6.75 -18.73 9.41
CA ALA A 81 7.95 -19.44 9.84
C ALA A 81 9.17 -18.51 9.99
N ASN A 82 9.11 -17.26 9.52
CA ASN A 82 10.19 -16.31 9.78
C ASN A 82 10.32 -15.97 11.27
N LYS A 83 11.56 -15.81 11.76
CA LYS A 83 11.84 -15.35 13.13
C LYS A 83 11.51 -13.86 13.33
N HIS A 84 11.71 -13.08 12.27
CA HIS A 84 11.48 -11.64 12.24
C HIS A 84 10.53 -11.32 11.09
N VAL A 85 9.41 -10.66 11.41
CA VAL A 85 8.43 -10.18 10.44
C VAL A 85 8.31 -8.66 10.58
N TRP A 86 8.38 -7.96 9.45
CA TRP A 86 8.32 -6.50 9.38
C TRP A 86 6.96 -6.05 8.87
N PHE A 87 6.19 -5.42 9.74
CA PHE A 87 4.93 -4.76 9.41
C PHE A 87 5.21 -3.42 8.78
N VAL A 88 4.79 -3.23 7.53
CA VAL A 88 4.95 -1.95 6.85
C VAL A 88 3.92 -0.96 7.40
N ILE A 89 4.38 0.12 8.02
CA ILE A 89 3.55 1.19 8.61
C ILE A 89 3.46 2.36 7.64
N ASP A 90 4.56 2.71 6.99
CA ASP A 90 4.63 3.69 5.91
C ASP A 90 5.52 3.20 4.78
N GLY A 91 5.21 3.64 3.55
CA GLY A 91 5.95 3.31 2.35
C GLY A 91 5.48 2.05 1.63
N GLN A 92 4.33 1.50 2.00
CA GLN A 92 3.70 0.33 1.36
C GLN A 92 3.66 0.45 -0.16
N GLN A 93 3.15 1.58 -0.68
CA GLN A 93 3.02 1.80 -2.13
C GLN A 93 4.38 1.81 -2.83
N ARG A 94 5.41 2.39 -2.19
CA ARG A 94 6.79 2.42 -2.70
C ARG A 94 7.38 1.01 -2.72
N LEU A 95 7.23 0.27 -1.63
CA LEU A 95 7.69 -1.13 -1.53
C LEU A 95 7.02 -2.03 -2.58
N SER A 96 5.72 -1.86 -2.81
CA SER A 96 4.95 -2.56 -3.85
C SER A 96 5.51 -2.33 -5.25
N VAL A 97 5.80 -1.07 -5.63
CA VAL A 97 6.37 -0.75 -6.94
C VAL A 97 7.79 -1.32 -7.07
N ILE A 98 8.62 -1.21 -6.02
CA ILE A 98 9.97 -1.79 -6.01
C ILE A 98 9.90 -3.30 -6.23
N HIS A 99 8.98 -4.01 -5.57
CA HIS A 99 8.79 -5.44 -5.77
C HIS A 99 8.36 -5.76 -7.21
N GLN A 100 7.34 -5.06 -7.71
CA GLN A 100 6.80 -5.29 -9.05
C GLN A 100 7.74 -4.89 -10.19
N ALA A 101 8.76 -4.06 -9.93
CA ALA A 101 9.85 -3.83 -10.90
C ALA A 101 10.64 -5.12 -11.21
N PHE A 102 10.66 -6.09 -10.30
CA PHE A 102 11.30 -7.40 -10.50
C PHE A 102 10.32 -8.43 -11.08
N GLU A 103 9.13 -8.55 -10.50
CA GLU A 103 8.15 -9.58 -10.90
C GLU A 103 7.43 -9.23 -12.21
N ALA A 104 7.20 -7.95 -12.45
CA ALA A 104 6.55 -7.41 -13.65
C ALA A 104 5.19 -8.06 -13.97
N GLU A 105 4.40 -8.29 -12.93
CA GLU A 105 3.06 -8.87 -13.07
C GLU A 105 2.03 -7.81 -13.49
N VAL A 106 0.86 -8.26 -13.94
CA VAL A 106 -0.30 -7.38 -14.10
C VAL A 106 -1.10 -7.40 -12.81
N ARG A 107 -1.20 -6.26 -12.13
CA ARG A 107 -1.95 -6.15 -10.86
C ARG A 107 -2.97 -5.01 -10.93
N PRO A 108 -4.20 -5.21 -10.40
CA PRO A 108 -5.17 -4.14 -10.30
C PRO A 108 -4.83 -3.18 -9.16
N ASN A 109 -5.08 -1.89 -9.36
CA ASN A 109 -5.14 -0.92 -8.26
C ASN A 109 -6.54 -0.90 -7.61
N ASP A 110 -6.72 -0.12 -6.55
CA ASP A 110 -7.97 0.00 -5.79
C ASP A 110 -9.13 0.62 -6.60
N ALA A 111 -8.83 1.29 -7.72
CA ALA A 111 -9.84 1.75 -8.67
C ALA A 111 -10.26 0.65 -9.67
N GLY A 112 -9.68 -0.56 -9.56
CA GLY A 112 -9.92 -1.66 -10.49
C GLY A 112 -9.21 -1.53 -11.83
N ARG A 113 -8.28 -0.57 -11.98
CA ARG A 113 -7.46 -0.43 -13.19
C ARG A 113 -6.32 -1.43 -13.15
N GLU A 114 -6.18 -2.23 -14.19
CA GLU A 114 -5.03 -3.11 -14.37
C GLU A 114 -3.77 -2.31 -14.71
N ILE A 115 -2.68 -2.64 -14.02
CA ILE A 115 -1.36 -2.05 -14.22
C ILE A 115 -0.41 -3.17 -14.58
N ASP A 116 0.15 -3.09 -15.80
CA ASP A 116 1.12 -4.03 -16.34
C ASP A 116 2.53 -3.53 -15.99
N PHE A 117 3.08 -4.03 -14.89
CA PHE A 117 4.40 -3.59 -14.42
C PHE A 117 5.54 -4.02 -15.37
N GLY A 118 5.28 -4.93 -16.32
CA GLY A 118 6.20 -5.25 -17.42
C GLY A 118 6.44 -4.09 -18.39
N ARG A 119 5.62 -3.05 -18.35
CA ARG A 119 5.78 -1.81 -19.14
C ARG A 119 6.65 -0.76 -18.46
N LEU A 120 7.16 -1.02 -17.26
CA LEU A 120 8.19 -0.18 -16.67
C LEU A 120 9.50 -0.42 -17.41
N CYS A 121 9.90 0.58 -18.20
CA CYS A 121 11.04 0.49 -19.10
C CYS A 121 12.09 1.55 -18.79
N TYR A 122 13.35 1.18 -18.98
CA TYR A 122 14.47 2.10 -19.06
C TYR A 122 14.60 2.67 -20.47
N VAL A 123 14.72 3.99 -20.57
CA VAL A 123 14.98 4.73 -21.81
C VAL A 123 16.48 4.73 -22.07
N VAL A 124 16.89 3.99 -23.10
CA VAL A 124 18.31 3.82 -23.46
C VAL A 124 18.86 5.11 -24.09
N HIS A 125 18.09 5.69 -25.01
CA HIS A 125 18.39 6.91 -25.75
C HIS A 125 17.38 7.98 -25.34
N PRO A 126 17.64 8.75 -24.27
CA PRO A 126 16.77 9.85 -23.89
C PRO A 126 16.95 10.95 -24.93
N ASP A 127 15.86 11.65 -25.23
CA ASP A 127 15.92 12.91 -25.94
C ASP A 127 16.71 13.92 -25.08
N LEU A 128 17.87 14.38 -25.55
CA LEU A 128 18.74 15.26 -24.76
C LEU A 128 18.36 16.73 -24.90
N ASP A 129 17.49 17.07 -25.86
CA ASP A 129 17.05 18.45 -26.10
C ASP A 129 15.92 18.86 -25.14
N GLN A 130 15.33 17.89 -24.45
CA GLN A 130 14.34 18.12 -23.41
C GLN A 130 15.01 18.22 -22.02
N GLU A 131 14.67 19.25 -21.25
CA GLU A 131 15.09 19.33 -19.86
C GLU A 131 14.44 18.22 -19.01
N ASN A 132 15.21 17.61 -18.12
CA ASN A 132 14.75 16.61 -17.15
C ASN A 132 14.08 15.34 -17.74
N VAL A 133 14.50 14.87 -18.94
CA VAL A 133 13.94 13.64 -19.53
C VAL A 133 14.04 12.43 -18.62
N ALA A 134 12.88 11.83 -18.33
CA ALA A 134 12.74 10.61 -17.54
C ALA A 134 13.55 9.45 -18.15
N ARG A 135 14.33 8.77 -17.31
CA ARG A 135 15.07 7.55 -17.66
C ARG A 135 14.24 6.30 -17.42
N ILE A 136 13.27 6.34 -16.51
CA ILE A 136 12.28 5.28 -16.31
C ILE A 136 10.89 5.78 -16.70
N VAL A 137 10.23 5.04 -17.59
CA VAL A 137 8.91 5.39 -18.13
C VAL A 137 7.97 4.18 -18.12
N TYR A 138 6.66 4.45 -18.15
CA TYR A 138 5.65 3.43 -18.39
C TYR A 138 5.27 3.42 -19.88
N ARG A 139 5.84 2.49 -20.65
CA ARG A 139 5.69 2.37 -22.12
C ARG A 139 5.73 0.91 -22.54
N LYS A 140 5.17 0.60 -23.72
CA LYS A 140 5.36 -0.72 -24.32
C LYS A 140 6.86 -0.91 -24.60
N PRO A 141 7.43 -2.09 -24.30
CA PRO A 141 8.82 -2.38 -24.63
C PRO A 141 9.08 -2.22 -26.13
N VAL A 142 10.19 -1.59 -26.48
CA VAL A 142 10.65 -1.43 -27.87
C VAL A 142 12.12 -1.80 -27.90
N ASP A 143 12.50 -2.65 -28.83
CA ASP A 143 13.87 -3.15 -28.91
C ASP A 143 14.87 -2.00 -28.96
N ARG A 144 15.90 -2.07 -28.11
CA ARG A 144 16.99 -1.06 -28.00
C ARG A 144 16.59 0.34 -27.52
N GLU A 145 15.31 0.65 -27.42
CA GLU A 145 14.82 1.97 -27.01
C GLU A 145 14.23 1.95 -25.60
N PHE A 146 13.22 1.10 -25.38
CA PHE A 146 12.53 0.93 -24.10
C PHE A 146 12.74 -0.49 -23.60
N VAL A 147 13.71 -0.66 -22.71
CA VAL A 147 14.11 -1.97 -22.19
C VAL A 147 13.40 -2.25 -20.86
N PRO A 148 12.64 -3.35 -20.73
CA PRO A 148 11.90 -3.66 -19.51
C PRO A 148 12.81 -3.79 -18.29
N LEU A 149 12.39 -3.21 -17.15
CA LEU A 149 13.14 -3.30 -15.91
C LEU A 149 13.30 -4.73 -15.41
N LYS A 150 12.30 -5.59 -15.62
CA LYS A 150 12.39 -7.02 -15.25
C LYS A 150 13.60 -7.71 -15.87
N ASP A 151 13.92 -7.38 -17.12
CA ASP A 151 15.03 -8.00 -17.84
C ASP A 151 16.37 -7.40 -17.38
N ILE A 152 16.40 -6.10 -17.08
CA ILE A 152 17.57 -5.41 -16.52
C ILE A 152 17.90 -5.93 -15.11
N LEU A 153 16.88 -6.22 -14.30
CA LEU A 153 16.99 -6.61 -12.89
C LEU A 153 17.10 -8.12 -12.67
N ALA A 154 16.82 -8.94 -13.69
CA ALA A 154 16.98 -10.39 -13.65
C ALA A 154 18.44 -10.81 -13.34
N VAL A 155 18.64 -11.94 -12.66
CA VAL A 155 20.00 -12.43 -12.33
C VAL A 155 20.79 -12.73 -13.60
N ASP A 156 20.09 -13.24 -14.61
CA ASP A 156 20.58 -13.62 -15.93
C ASP A 156 20.45 -12.52 -16.99
N TRP A 157 20.36 -11.24 -16.60
CA TRP A 157 20.09 -10.10 -17.50
C TRP A 157 20.95 -10.07 -18.79
N ARG A 158 22.20 -10.53 -18.73
CA ARG A 158 23.08 -10.63 -19.92
C ARG A 158 22.57 -11.64 -20.94
N LYS A 159 22.05 -12.78 -20.50
CA LYS A 159 21.49 -13.83 -21.37
C LYS A 159 20.19 -13.40 -22.04
N ARG A 160 19.41 -12.53 -21.37
CA ARG A 160 18.17 -11.94 -21.90
C ARG A 160 18.40 -10.89 -22.98
N MET A 161 19.66 -10.46 -23.16
CA MET A 161 20.06 -9.45 -24.13
C MET A 161 21.22 -9.96 -24.98
N PRO A 162 21.03 -11.06 -25.73
CA PRO A 162 22.08 -11.62 -26.57
C PRO A 162 22.44 -10.66 -27.71
N SER A 163 23.68 -10.74 -28.19
CA SER A 163 24.14 -10.05 -29.40
C SER A 163 23.99 -8.52 -29.37
N ARG A 164 24.09 -7.89 -28.19
CA ARG A 164 24.05 -6.42 -28.03
C ARG A 164 25.44 -5.79 -28.04
N SER A 165 25.50 -4.53 -28.47
CA SER A 165 26.75 -3.76 -28.48
C SER A 165 27.31 -3.55 -27.07
N LYS A 166 28.64 -3.40 -26.96
CA LYS A 166 29.32 -3.14 -25.67
C LYS A 166 28.76 -1.88 -24.99
N TRP A 167 28.49 -0.83 -25.76
CA TRP A 167 27.91 0.42 -25.26
C TRP A 167 26.51 0.21 -24.66
N PHE A 168 25.64 -0.51 -25.36
CA PHE A 168 24.29 -0.80 -24.87
C PHE A 168 24.35 -1.58 -23.55
N LEU A 169 25.16 -2.64 -23.51
CA LEU A 169 25.35 -3.44 -22.29
C LEU A 169 25.96 -2.63 -21.14
N ALA A 170 26.77 -1.61 -21.43
CA ALA A 170 27.29 -0.70 -20.41
C ALA A 170 26.18 0.19 -19.82
N LYS A 171 25.27 0.73 -20.65
CA LYS A 171 24.10 1.50 -20.17
C LYS A 171 23.15 0.65 -19.32
N ILE A 172 22.86 -0.58 -19.76
CA ILE A 172 22.04 -1.52 -18.99
C ILE A 172 22.71 -1.86 -17.65
N ARG A 173 24.03 -2.10 -17.65
CA ARG A 173 24.79 -2.37 -16.43
C ARG A 173 24.75 -1.19 -15.46
N ASP A 174 24.86 0.05 -15.95
CA ASP A 174 24.78 1.25 -15.12
C ASP A 174 23.39 1.40 -14.50
N CYS A 175 22.34 1.26 -15.30
CA CYS A 175 20.96 1.27 -14.81
C CYS A 175 20.71 0.20 -13.75
N ARG A 176 21.11 -1.05 -14.02
CA ARG A 176 21.03 -2.15 -13.06
C ARG A 176 21.75 -1.81 -11.77
N ARG A 177 22.98 -1.29 -11.84
CA ARG A 177 23.78 -0.94 -10.67
C ARG A 177 23.07 0.09 -9.83
N ARG A 178 22.67 1.23 -10.42
CA ARG A 178 21.97 2.33 -9.74
C ARG A 178 20.71 1.85 -9.03
N LEU A 179 19.85 1.11 -9.73
CA LEU A 179 18.61 0.58 -9.15
C LEU A 179 18.88 -0.38 -8.00
N LEU A 180 19.81 -1.33 -8.14
CA LEU A 180 20.06 -2.35 -7.12
C LEU A 180 20.81 -1.82 -5.90
N SER A 181 21.72 -0.86 -6.08
CA SER A 181 22.55 -0.31 -4.99
C SER A 181 21.90 0.85 -4.24
N TYR A 182 20.78 1.39 -4.74
CA TYR A 182 20.12 2.53 -4.10
C TYR A 182 19.81 2.25 -2.62
N PRO A 183 20.29 3.08 -1.68
CA PRO A 183 20.08 2.89 -0.25
C PRO A 183 18.72 3.44 0.18
N VAL A 184 17.83 2.55 0.59
CA VAL A 184 16.54 2.89 1.18
C VAL A 184 16.68 3.02 2.70
N PRO A 185 16.37 4.18 3.30
CA PRO A 185 16.32 4.33 4.74
C PRO A 185 15.16 3.51 5.33
N ILE A 186 15.45 2.68 6.33
CA ILE A 186 14.49 1.82 7.02
C ILE A 186 14.44 2.24 8.49
N ILE A 187 13.30 2.77 8.92
CA ILE A 187 13.03 3.09 10.32
C ILE A 187 12.30 1.91 10.93
N THR A 188 12.91 1.26 11.90
CA THR A 188 12.37 0.05 12.54
C THR A 188 11.99 0.34 13.98
N VAL A 189 10.72 0.11 14.31
CA VAL A 189 10.23 0.08 15.69
C VAL A 189 10.25 -1.34 16.20
N GLN A 190 10.68 -1.51 17.45
CA GLN A 190 10.72 -2.78 18.16
C GLN A 190 10.02 -2.64 19.52
N SER A 191 9.57 -3.75 20.10
CA SER A 191 8.99 -3.79 21.45
C SER A 191 7.88 -2.75 21.66
N ALA A 192 6.93 -2.71 20.72
CA ALA A 192 5.75 -1.85 20.75
C ALA A 192 4.49 -2.70 20.75
N THR A 193 3.44 -2.20 21.37
CA THR A 193 2.09 -2.76 21.34
C THR A 193 1.35 -2.30 20.09
N LEU A 194 0.25 -2.99 19.75
CA LEU A 194 -0.59 -2.60 18.61
C LEU A 194 -1.16 -1.18 18.75
N ASP A 195 -1.55 -0.79 19.97
CA ASP A 195 -2.09 0.54 20.24
C ASP A 195 -1.03 1.63 20.00
N GLU A 196 0.19 1.44 20.52
CA GLU A 196 1.32 2.37 20.28
C GLU A 196 1.62 2.49 18.77
N ILE A 197 1.63 1.37 18.05
CA ILE A 197 1.87 1.37 16.59
C ILE A 197 0.72 2.02 15.82
N GLY A 198 -0.53 1.85 16.27
CA GLY A 198 -1.68 2.55 15.72
C GLY A 198 -1.54 4.06 15.85
N GLU A 199 -1.09 4.56 17.00
CA GLU A 199 -0.82 5.99 17.19
C GLU A 199 0.34 6.49 16.33
N VAL A 200 1.44 5.73 16.24
CA VAL A 200 2.57 6.04 15.35
C VAL A 200 2.09 6.10 13.90
N PHE A 201 1.31 5.12 13.45
CA PHE A 201 0.74 5.10 12.11
C PHE A 201 -0.08 6.36 11.83
N ILE A 202 -0.98 6.73 12.75
CA ILE A 202 -1.81 7.93 12.62
C ILE A 202 -0.94 9.18 12.56
N ARG A 203 0.03 9.34 13.46
CA ARG A 203 0.86 10.56 13.54
C ARG A 203 1.83 10.72 12.37
N VAL A 204 2.49 9.64 11.96
CA VAL A 204 3.46 9.67 10.84
C VAL A 204 2.74 9.98 9.53
N ASN A 205 1.59 9.34 9.29
CA ASN A 205 0.86 9.53 8.04
C ASN A 205 0.00 10.82 8.04
N SER A 206 -0.36 11.40 9.19
CA SER A 206 -1.21 12.60 9.25
C SER A 206 -0.46 13.91 9.02
N GLN A 207 0.85 13.94 9.25
CA GLN A 207 1.66 15.15 9.11
C GLN A 207 2.16 15.43 7.67
N GLY A 208 2.05 14.47 6.74
CA GLY A 208 2.63 14.58 5.38
C GLY A 208 1.64 14.66 4.19
N MET A 209 0.46 14.05 4.23
CA MET A 209 -0.64 14.21 3.24
C MET A 209 -1.92 13.51 3.72
N ARG A 210 -3.11 14.03 3.32
CA ARG A 210 -4.46 13.68 3.82
C ARG A 210 -4.68 12.17 4.08
N ILE A 211 -4.51 11.73 5.33
CA ILE A 211 -5.29 10.59 5.83
C ILE A 211 -6.76 11.02 5.76
N THR A 212 -7.62 10.19 5.16
CA THR A 212 -9.06 10.48 5.19
C THR A 212 -9.61 10.22 6.59
N SER A 213 -10.67 10.91 6.98
CA SER A 213 -11.28 10.68 8.31
C SER A 213 -11.68 9.21 8.52
N ALA A 214 -12.02 8.51 7.44
CA ALA A 214 -12.26 7.07 7.38
C ALA A 214 -11.03 6.22 7.75
N ASP A 215 -9.85 6.54 7.20
CA ASP A 215 -8.62 5.81 7.51
C ASP A 215 -8.23 5.95 8.99
N ARG A 216 -8.37 7.15 9.57
CA ARG A 216 -8.11 7.37 11.01
C ARG A 216 -9.09 6.57 11.86
N ALA A 217 -10.37 6.55 11.48
CA ALA A 217 -11.38 5.75 12.15
C ALA A 217 -11.06 4.25 12.10
N ILE A 218 -10.67 3.73 10.92
CA ILE A 218 -10.24 2.34 10.75
C ILE A 218 -9.05 2.02 11.66
N ALA A 219 -8.01 2.85 11.69
CA ALA A 219 -6.84 2.65 12.54
C ALA A 219 -7.19 2.51 14.03
N LEU A 220 -8.11 3.35 14.52
CA LEU A 220 -8.57 3.33 15.91
C LEU A 220 -9.42 2.08 16.24
N MET A 221 -10.03 1.46 15.24
CA MET A 221 -10.88 0.27 15.37
C MET A 221 -10.14 -1.04 15.07
N GLY A 222 -8.81 -1.11 15.25
CA GLY A 222 -7.97 -2.25 14.83
C GLY A 222 -8.38 -3.67 15.30
N ASN A 223 -9.28 -3.79 16.27
CA ASN A 223 -9.89 -5.07 16.70
C ASN A 223 -11.07 -5.54 15.82
N LEU A 224 -11.46 -4.73 14.84
CA LEU A 224 -12.53 -4.94 13.88
C LEU A 224 -11.98 -4.87 12.46
N ASP A 225 -12.52 -5.69 11.57
CA ASP A 225 -12.16 -5.69 10.14
C ASP A 225 -12.96 -4.64 9.35
N VAL A 226 -13.16 -3.43 9.91
CA VAL A 226 -14.04 -2.38 9.36
C VAL A 226 -13.68 -2.03 7.91
N ARG A 227 -12.38 -2.00 7.58
CA ARG A 227 -11.94 -1.75 6.19
C ARG A 227 -12.43 -2.84 5.24
N ALA A 228 -12.31 -4.11 5.62
CA ALA A 228 -12.77 -5.22 4.79
C ALA A 228 -14.28 -5.18 4.61
N MET A 229 -15.02 -4.92 5.69
CA MET A 229 -16.48 -4.75 5.67
C MET A 229 -16.91 -3.61 4.74
N ALA A 230 -16.24 -2.46 4.78
CA ALA A 230 -16.52 -1.33 3.90
C ALA A 230 -16.14 -1.60 2.43
N LEU A 231 -15.04 -2.31 2.18
CA LEU A 231 -14.65 -2.73 0.83
C LEU A 231 -15.63 -3.75 0.23
N GLU A 232 -16.14 -4.68 1.03
CA GLU A 232 -17.15 -5.65 0.62
C GLU A 232 -18.44 -4.94 0.18
N LEU A 233 -18.93 -4.00 1.00
CA LEU A 233 -20.10 -3.19 0.66
C LEU A 233 -19.86 -2.33 -0.59
N ARG A 234 -18.68 -1.70 -0.70
CA ARG A 234 -18.30 -0.94 -1.90
C ARG A 234 -18.32 -1.81 -3.16
N GLN A 235 -17.82 -3.05 -3.06
CA GLN A 235 -17.81 -3.97 -4.20
C GLN A 235 -19.23 -4.32 -4.62
N LYS A 236 -20.13 -4.65 -3.68
CA LYS A 236 -21.55 -4.91 -3.96
C LYS A 236 -22.22 -3.74 -4.70
N VAL A 237 -21.93 -2.51 -4.29
CA VAL A 237 -22.46 -1.29 -4.93
C VAL A 237 -21.89 -1.06 -6.33
N ARG A 238 -20.59 -1.34 -6.53
CA ARG A 238 -19.92 -1.23 -7.82
C ARG A 238 -20.47 -2.24 -8.83
N ASP A 239 -20.77 -3.45 -8.38
CA ASP A 239 -21.32 -4.51 -9.22
C ASP A 239 -22.76 -4.22 -9.65
N GLN A 240 -23.47 -3.36 -8.92
CA GLN A 240 -24.88 -3.05 -9.19
C GLN A 240 -25.06 -1.75 -9.99
N VAL A 241 -24.36 -0.64 -9.68
CA VAL A 241 -24.75 0.68 -10.22
C VAL A 241 -23.65 1.74 -10.26
N PHE A 242 -23.10 2.12 -9.11
CA PHE A 242 -22.34 3.37 -8.93
C PHE A 242 -20.84 3.13 -8.78
N ASN A 243 -20.02 3.85 -9.54
CA ASN A 243 -18.57 3.82 -9.38
C ASN A 243 -18.12 4.62 -8.14
N MET A 244 -18.21 4.01 -6.97
CA MET A 244 -17.77 4.64 -5.73
C MET A 244 -16.24 4.61 -5.64
N GLY A 245 -15.60 5.78 -5.71
CA GLY A 245 -14.14 5.90 -5.77
C GLY A 245 -13.40 5.64 -4.45
N SER A 246 -14.09 5.58 -3.31
CA SER A 246 -13.49 5.34 -2.00
C SER A 246 -14.51 4.74 -1.01
N ILE A 247 -14.03 4.28 0.14
CA ILE A 247 -14.88 3.78 1.25
C ILE A 247 -15.37 4.90 2.18
N ASP A 248 -14.93 6.15 1.97
CA ASP A 248 -15.25 7.27 2.85
C ASP A 248 -16.77 7.52 2.98
N PRO A 249 -17.57 7.50 1.89
CA PRO A 249 -19.02 7.71 1.98
C PRO A 249 -19.74 6.62 2.78
N ILE A 250 -19.28 5.37 2.66
CA ILE A 250 -19.83 4.23 3.41
C ILE A 250 -19.60 4.43 4.91
N LEU A 251 -18.39 4.83 5.30
CA LEU A 251 -18.11 5.06 6.72
C LEU A 251 -18.83 6.29 7.26
N MET A 252 -18.95 7.35 6.45
CA MET A 252 -19.77 8.51 6.81
C MET A 252 -21.24 8.12 7.02
N GLY A 253 -21.83 7.35 6.12
CA GLY A 253 -23.21 6.86 6.26
C GLY A 253 -23.40 6.00 7.51
N PHE A 254 -22.47 5.07 7.77
CA PHE A 254 -22.50 4.27 9.00
C PHE A 254 -22.45 5.15 10.26
N ASN A 255 -21.62 6.19 10.25
CA ASN A 255 -21.46 7.12 11.36
C ASN A 255 -22.74 7.92 11.68
N LEU A 256 -23.56 8.25 10.68
CA LEU A 256 -24.85 8.92 10.89
C LEU A 256 -25.86 8.04 11.64
N ILE A 257 -25.73 6.72 11.54
CA ILE A 257 -26.64 5.75 12.17
C ILE A 257 -26.08 5.27 13.51
N ALA A 258 -24.76 5.11 13.60
CA ALA A 258 -24.10 4.59 14.78
C ALA A 258 -24.04 5.62 15.94
N GLU A 259 -24.03 6.91 15.62
CA GLU A 259 -24.10 7.99 16.59
C GLU A 259 -25.45 8.70 16.46
N ARG A 260 -26.20 8.83 17.57
CA ARG A 260 -27.39 9.69 17.60
C ARG A 260 -26.96 11.13 17.30
N GLN A 261 -27.51 11.72 16.26
CA GLN A 261 -27.31 13.14 15.98
C GLN A 261 -28.00 13.99 17.05
N THR A 262 -27.30 15.01 17.53
CA THR A 262 -27.94 16.15 18.20
C THR A 262 -28.46 17.09 17.11
N ILE A 263 -29.70 17.55 17.25
CA ILE A 263 -30.49 18.27 16.23
C ILE A 263 -29.76 19.54 15.70
N ASP A 264 -28.79 20.09 16.44
CA ASP A 264 -28.07 21.33 16.12
C ASP A 264 -26.54 21.19 15.97
N GLY A 265 -26.01 19.97 15.73
CA GLY A 265 -24.56 19.73 15.69
C GLY A 265 -24.02 19.30 14.33
N ASP A 266 -22.76 19.68 14.03
CA ASP A 266 -21.97 19.06 12.96
C ASP A 266 -22.06 17.52 13.08
N PRO A 267 -22.16 16.78 11.95
CA PRO A 267 -22.16 15.33 11.99
C PRO A 267 -20.92 14.83 12.77
N PRO A 268 -21.07 13.86 13.69
CA PRO A 268 -19.99 13.46 14.57
C PRO A 268 -18.77 13.06 13.76
N LYS A 269 -17.59 13.56 14.12
CA LYS A 269 -16.36 13.21 13.40
C LYS A 269 -16.17 11.69 13.46
N LEU A 270 -15.91 11.06 12.32
CA LEU A 270 -15.64 9.62 12.19
C LEU A 270 -14.70 9.05 13.26
N GLU A 271 -13.70 9.84 13.66
CA GLU A 271 -12.76 9.50 14.73
C GLU A 271 -13.40 9.38 16.11
N ALA A 272 -14.38 10.22 16.43
CA ALA A 272 -15.07 10.18 17.72
C ALA A 272 -15.89 8.90 17.86
N MET A 273 -16.64 8.52 16.80
CA MET A 273 -17.32 7.24 16.71
C MET A 273 -16.33 6.07 16.87
N ALA A 274 -15.22 6.11 16.12
CA ALA A 274 -14.21 5.06 16.17
C ALA A 274 -13.59 4.89 17.56
N ARG A 275 -13.26 5.98 18.26
CA ARG A 275 -12.75 5.94 19.64
C ARG A 275 -13.78 5.36 20.61
N LYS A 276 -15.04 5.75 20.50
CA LYS A 276 -16.13 5.23 21.35
C LYS A 276 -16.30 3.73 21.17
N TRP A 277 -16.41 3.24 19.94
CA TRP A 277 -16.51 1.81 19.65
C TRP A 277 -15.28 1.04 20.08
N SER A 278 -14.08 1.56 19.80
CA SER A 278 -12.83 0.95 20.25
C SER A 278 -12.79 0.81 21.78
N LYS A 279 -13.16 1.86 22.53
CA LYS A 279 -13.26 1.83 24.00
C LYS A 279 -14.30 0.83 24.51
N LYS A 280 -15.48 0.78 23.90
CA LYS A 280 -16.55 -0.18 24.27
C LYS A 280 -16.11 -1.63 24.03
N ILE A 281 -15.50 -1.90 22.89
CA ILE A 281 -15.05 -3.25 22.51
C ILE A 281 -13.88 -3.72 23.38
N LYS A 282 -13.00 -2.81 23.82
CA LYS A 282 -11.94 -3.15 24.78
C LYS A 282 -12.47 -3.48 26.17
N THR A 283 -13.60 -2.89 26.57
CA THR A 283 -14.17 -3.06 27.92
C THR A 283 -15.18 -4.21 28.02
N HIS A 284 -15.89 -4.53 26.94
CA HIS A 284 -16.96 -5.53 26.94
C HIS A 284 -16.88 -6.41 25.68
N THR A 285 -16.82 -7.73 25.87
CA THR A 285 -16.72 -8.72 24.77
C THR A 285 -17.95 -8.70 23.85
N ASP A 286 -19.13 -8.39 24.37
CA ASP A 286 -20.39 -8.40 23.61
C ASP A 286 -20.53 -7.21 22.65
N GLU A 287 -19.80 -6.13 22.88
CA GLU A 287 -19.89 -4.91 22.07
C GLU A 287 -19.40 -5.14 20.64
N LYS A 288 -18.51 -6.13 20.43
CA LYS A 288 -18.10 -6.56 19.08
C LYS A 288 -19.28 -7.17 18.30
N SER A 289 -20.14 -7.94 18.97
CA SER A 289 -21.35 -8.51 18.35
C SER A 289 -22.37 -7.41 18.06
N LYS A 290 -22.55 -6.47 18.99
CA LYS A 290 -23.44 -5.30 18.77
C LYS A 290 -22.99 -4.46 17.59
N PHE A 291 -21.69 -4.16 17.46
CA PHE A 291 -21.15 -3.44 16.30
C PHE A 291 -21.52 -4.14 14.99
N LYS A 292 -21.28 -5.45 14.89
CA LYS A 292 -21.59 -6.24 13.70
C LYS A 292 -23.10 -6.22 13.36
N LYS A 293 -23.98 -6.27 14.36
CA LYS A 293 -25.44 -6.17 14.15
C LYS A 293 -25.84 -4.81 13.59
N VAL A 294 -25.28 -3.72 14.13
CA VAL A 294 -25.55 -2.36 13.62
C VAL A 294 -25.02 -2.22 12.20
N TRP A 295 -23.83 -2.75 11.91
CA TRP A 295 -23.26 -2.75 10.57
C TRP A 295 -24.12 -3.50 9.56
N HIS A 296 -24.63 -4.69 9.91
CA HIS A 296 -25.48 -5.47 9.03
C HIS A 296 -26.76 -4.72 8.64
N ARG A 297 -27.44 -4.11 9.62
CA ARG A 297 -28.64 -3.30 9.37
C ARG A 297 -28.33 -2.09 8.48
N TYR A 298 -27.18 -1.45 8.70
CA TYR A 298 -26.73 -0.36 7.83
C TYR A 298 -26.47 -0.84 6.40
N GLN A 299 -25.82 -1.99 6.24
CA GLN A 299 -25.52 -2.56 4.93
C GLN A 299 -26.78 -2.82 4.10
N GLU A 300 -27.81 -3.42 4.70
CA GLU A 300 -29.10 -3.65 4.03
C GLU A 300 -29.78 -2.34 3.62
N ALA A 301 -29.85 -1.38 4.55
CA ALA A 301 -30.46 -0.09 4.27
C ALA A 301 -29.70 0.69 3.18
N PHE A 302 -28.37 0.61 3.17
CA PHE A 302 -27.52 1.27 2.19
C PHE A 302 -27.72 0.70 0.78
N LEU A 303 -27.76 -0.63 0.65
CA LEU A 303 -27.99 -1.30 -0.64
C LEU A 303 -29.39 -0.98 -1.18
N ASN A 304 -30.43 -1.03 -0.34
CA ASN A 304 -31.78 -0.64 -0.76
C ASN A 304 -31.86 0.80 -1.25
N ALA A 305 -31.13 1.73 -0.60
CA ALA A 305 -31.06 3.13 -1.05
C ALA A 305 -30.32 3.28 -2.39
N VAL A 306 -29.25 2.50 -2.61
CA VAL A 306 -28.54 2.44 -3.89
C VAL A 306 -29.44 1.91 -5.00
N ASP A 307 -30.19 0.83 -4.73
CA ASP A 307 -31.12 0.23 -5.69
C ASP A 307 -32.24 1.23 -6.05
N TYR A 308 -32.78 1.96 -5.07
CA TYR A 308 -33.77 3.01 -5.32
C TYR A 308 -33.23 4.15 -6.20
N LEU A 309 -31.99 4.59 -5.97
CA LEU A 309 -31.36 5.68 -6.73
C LEU A 309 -30.94 5.28 -8.15
N HIS A 310 -30.91 3.99 -8.47
CA HIS A 310 -30.60 3.49 -9.80
C HIS A 310 -31.81 3.39 -10.73
N GLN A 311 -33.01 3.25 -10.16
CA GLN A 311 -34.27 3.23 -10.89
C GLN A 311 -34.55 4.60 -11.50
#